data_AF-A0A0R1JKI6-F1
#
_entry.id   AF-A0A0R1JKI6-F1
#
_cell.length_a   1.000
_cell.length_b   1.000
_cell.length_c   1.000
_cell.angle_alpha   90.00
_cell.angle_beta   90.00
_cell.angle_gamma   90.00
#
_symmetry.space_group_name_H-M   'P 1'
#
loop_
_entity.id
_entity.type
_entity.pdbx_description
1 polymer ?
#
loop_
_entity_poly.entity_id
_entity_poly.type
_entity_poly.pdbx_seq_one_letter_code
_entity_poly.pdbx_strand_id
1 'polypeptide(L)'
;MNHATKSGWVDYSEMMSRYDAALPDDLPVIPKAVSEYIKNLWKYHRDLVDVFGLVRDLGITRTEPNGVLLWVAHNTDAFARAWVLDAWCVEETGEIVKLEAEK
;
A
#
# COMPACT_ATOMS: atom_id res chain seq x y z
N MET A 1 -22.76 -28.90 -18.45
CA MET A 1 -22.70 -28.79 -19.93
C MET A 1 -21.38 -28.14 -20.28
N ASN A 2 -20.62 -28.81 -21.14
CA ASN A 2 -19.26 -28.46 -21.57
C ASN A 2 -19.21 -27.09 -22.27
N HIS A 3 -18.22 -26.28 -21.93
CA HIS A 3 -17.57 -25.41 -22.92
C HIS A 3 -16.10 -25.81 -23.03
N ALA A 4 -15.87 -26.80 -23.90
CA ALA A 4 -14.54 -27.06 -24.45
C ALA A 4 -14.23 -25.99 -25.50
N THR A 5 -13.11 -25.31 -25.28
CA THR A 5 -12.12 -24.78 -26.26
C THR A 5 -12.63 -24.08 -27.53
N LYS A 6 -12.39 -22.75 -27.59
CA LYS A 6 -12.16 -21.99 -28.83
C LYS A 6 -11.05 -20.95 -28.59
N SER A 7 -9.86 -21.18 -29.14
CA SER A 7 -9.38 -20.50 -30.36
C SER A 7 -8.95 -19.05 -30.10
N GLY A 8 -7.64 -18.80 -29.90
CA GLY A 8 -6.87 -17.59 -30.31
C GLY A 8 -7.38 -16.17 -29.99
N TRP A 9 -8.55 -16.03 -29.39
CA TRP A 9 -9.24 -14.78 -29.13
C TRP A 9 -9.36 -14.62 -27.63
N VAL A 10 -8.85 -13.51 -27.14
CA VAL A 10 -8.94 -13.10 -25.74
C VAL A 10 -10.40 -12.84 -25.41
N ASP A 11 -10.92 -13.48 -24.36
CA ASP A 11 -12.22 -13.10 -23.79
C ASP A 11 -12.11 -11.68 -23.22
N TYR A 12 -12.75 -10.73 -23.88
CA TYR A 12 -12.70 -9.30 -23.52
C TYR A 12 -13.25 -9.06 -22.11
N SER A 13 -14.26 -9.83 -21.68
CA SER A 13 -14.82 -9.73 -20.34
C SER A 13 -13.81 -10.19 -19.29
N GLU A 14 -13.15 -11.32 -19.54
CA GLU A 14 -12.10 -11.84 -18.65
C GLU A 14 -10.94 -10.85 -18.55
N MET A 15 -10.50 -10.26 -19.66
CA MET A 15 -9.43 -9.28 -19.62
C MET A 15 -9.80 -7.99 -18.90
N MET A 16 -11.03 -7.51 -19.05
CA MET A 16 -11.49 -6.33 -18.31
C MET A 16 -11.50 -6.62 -16.80
N SER A 17 -12.00 -7.78 -16.38
CA SER A 17 -11.98 -8.17 -14.97
C SER A 17 -10.57 -8.29 -14.40
N ARG A 18 -9.62 -8.81 -15.18
CA ARG A 18 -8.21 -8.88 -14.77
C ARG A 18 -7.56 -7.50 -14.69
N TYR A 19 -7.90 -6.61 -15.62
CA TYR A 19 -7.42 -5.24 -15.63
C TYR A 19 -7.94 -4.44 -14.43
N ASP A 20 -9.25 -4.54 -14.14
CA ASP A 20 -9.87 -3.87 -13.00
C ASP A 20 -9.31 -4.35 -11.65
N ALA A 21 -8.89 -5.62 -11.58
CA ALA A 21 -8.27 -6.20 -10.40
C ALA A 21 -6.75 -5.96 -10.30
N ALA A 22 -6.11 -5.46 -11.37
CA ALA A 22 -4.67 -5.29 -11.44
C ALA A 22 -4.19 -4.20 -10.47
N LEU A 23 -3.09 -4.48 -9.79
CA LEU A 23 -2.35 -3.47 -9.03
C LEU A 23 -1.34 -2.78 -9.97
N PRO A 24 -0.91 -1.55 -9.65
CA PRO A 24 0.22 -0.92 -10.35
C PRO A 24 1.47 -1.80 -10.26
N ASP A 25 2.27 -1.86 -11.33
CA ASP A 25 3.53 -2.62 -11.33
C ASP A 25 4.58 -2.04 -10.37
N ASP A 26 4.47 -0.76 -10.04
CA ASP A 26 5.44 0.02 -9.26
C ASP A 26 5.01 0.22 -7.80
N LEU A 27 4.34 -0.77 -7.20
CA LEU A 27 3.91 -0.70 -5.80
C LEU A 27 5.06 -0.26 -4.87
N PRO A 28 4.79 0.65 -3.92
CA PRO A 28 5.80 1.06 -2.95
C PRO A 28 6.23 -0.14 -2.11
N VAL A 29 7.54 -0.28 -1.92
CA VAL A 29 8.13 -1.27 -1.02
C VAL A 29 8.37 -0.57 0.32
N ILE A 30 7.73 -1.07 1.38
CA ILE A 30 7.81 -0.46 2.71
C ILE A 30 8.16 -1.51 3.78
N PRO A 31 8.84 -1.13 4.87
CA PRO A 31 9.12 -2.04 5.97
C PRO A 31 7.84 -2.57 6.61
N LYS A 32 7.90 -3.79 7.15
CA LYS A 32 6.79 -4.44 7.84
C LYS A 32 6.24 -3.60 8.98
N ALA A 33 7.11 -2.94 9.74
CA ALA A 33 6.69 -2.05 10.83
C ALA A 33 5.83 -0.88 10.32
N VAL A 34 6.12 -0.35 9.13
CA VAL A 34 5.36 0.71 8.49
C VAL A 34 4.04 0.17 7.93
N SER A 35 4.06 -1.02 7.30
CA SER A 35 2.86 -1.74 6.86
C SER A 35 1.85 -1.94 8.00
N GLU A 36 2.31 -2.45 9.15
CA GLU A 36 1.45 -2.61 10.33
C GLU A 36 0.97 -1.28 10.91
N TYR A 37 1.78 -0.23 10.78
CA TYR A 37 1.37 1.10 11.19
C TYR A 37 0.23 1.66 10.31
N ILE A 38 0.31 1.53 8.97
CA ILE A 38 -0.77 1.93 8.05
C ILE A 38 -2.07 1.19 8.40
N LYS A 39 -2.01 -0.13 8.58
CA LYS A 39 -3.18 -0.95 8.99
C LYS A 39 -3.82 -0.43 10.29
N ASN A 40 -3.00 -0.07 11.28
CA ASN A 40 -3.49 0.47 12.54
C ASN A 40 -4.11 1.87 12.37
N LEU A 41 -3.49 2.75 11.58
CA LEU A 41 -4.04 4.08 11.31
C LEU A 41 -5.45 4.00 10.71
N TRP A 42 -5.64 3.10 9.74
CA TRP A 42 -6.95 2.81 9.13
C TRP A 42 -7.95 2.28 10.15
N LYS A 43 -7.55 1.28 10.95
CA LYS A 43 -8.38 0.72 12.02
C LYS A 43 -8.87 1.77 13.02
N TYR A 44 -8.06 2.81 13.26
CA TYR A 44 -8.38 3.89 14.21
C TYR A 44 -8.86 5.17 13.52
N HIS A 45 -9.23 5.12 12.23
CA HIS A 45 -9.71 6.25 11.43
C HIS A 45 -8.82 7.50 11.50
N ARG A 46 -7.50 7.29 11.54
CA ARG A 46 -6.49 8.35 11.45
C ARG A 46 -6.24 8.68 9.99
N ASP A 47 -5.94 9.93 9.70
CA ASP A 47 -5.67 10.39 8.34
C ASP A 47 -4.20 10.77 8.11
N LEU A 48 -3.85 11.11 6.87
CA LEU A 48 -2.49 11.54 6.52
C LEU A 48 -2.09 12.86 7.22
N VAL A 49 -3.06 13.73 7.54
CA VAL A 49 -2.79 15.01 8.21
C VAL A 49 -2.32 14.76 9.64
N ASP A 50 -2.95 13.82 10.34
CA ASP A 50 -2.50 13.38 11.66
C ASP A 50 -1.05 12.89 11.64
N VAL A 51 -0.72 12.01 10.69
CA VAL A 51 0.62 11.41 10.60
C VAL A 51 1.68 12.45 10.26
N PHE A 52 1.45 13.26 9.23
CA PHE A 52 2.42 14.28 8.82
C PHE A 52 2.50 15.45 9.79
N GLY A 53 1.39 15.77 10.47
CA GLY A 53 1.39 16.68 11.62
C GLY A 53 2.32 16.17 12.72
N LEU A 54 2.22 14.90 13.09
CA LEU A 54 3.07 14.28 14.10
C LEU A 54 4.55 14.26 13.71
N VAL A 55 4.86 13.92 12.45
CA VAL A 55 6.23 13.96 11.91
C VAL A 55 6.83 15.36 12.01
N ARG A 56 6.06 16.40 11.66
CA ARG A 56 6.47 17.80 11.77
C ARG A 56 6.65 18.23 13.23
N ASP A 57 5.66 17.93 14.08
CA ASP A 57 5.57 18.46 15.45
C ASP A 57 6.58 17.83 16.41
N LEU A 58 6.88 16.53 16.21
CA LEU A 58 7.94 15.86 16.95
C LEU A 58 9.34 16.39 16.57
N GLY A 59 9.42 17.24 15.53
CA GLY A 59 10.66 17.82 15.06
C GLY A 59 11.72 16.76 14.90
N ILE A 60 11.35 15.58 14.36
CA ILE A 60 12.20 14.38 14.29
C ILE A 60 13.45 14.77 13.50
N THR A 61 14.46 15.29 14.21
CA THR A 61 15.80 15.46 13.72
C THR A 61 16.41 14.06 13.65
N ARG A 62 17.31 13.86 12.69
CA ARG A 62 17.93 12.60 12.24
C ARG A 62 18.72 11.79 13.31
N THR A 63 18.39 11.94 14.59
CA THR A 63 19.22 11.60 15.74
C THR A 63 18.70 10.45 16.60
N GLU A 64 17.45 10.00 16.46
CA GLU A 64 17.01 8.72 17.04
C GLU A 64 16.92 7.65 15.95
N PRO A 65 17.53 6.46 16.08
CA PRO A 65 17.77 5.60 14.91
C PRO A 65 16.54 4.79 14.47
N ASN A 66 15.53 4.61 15.32
CA ASN A 66 14.58 3.52 15.14
C ASN A 66 13.16 3.94 15.50
N GLY A 67 12.33 4.16 14.47
CA GLY A 67 10.90 4.41 14.67
C GLY A 67 10.17 4.55 13.35
N VAL A 68 8.93 4.07 13.29
CA VAL A 68 8.09 4.16 12.08
C VAL A 68 7.98 5.61 11.59
N LEU A 69 7.84 6.59 12.49
CA LEU A 69 7.73 8.00 12.13
C LEU A 69 9.02 8.60 11.54
N LEU A 70 10.20 8.14 11.96
CA LEU A 70 11.47 8.54 11.33
C LEU A 70 11.54 8.01 9.90
N TRP A 71 11.15 6.74 9.70
CA TRP A 71 11.07 6.19 8.35
C TRP A 71 10.09 6.98 7.48
N VAL A 72 8.91 7.32 8.01
CA VAL A 72 7.92 8.15 7.29
C VAL A 72 8.50 9.52 6.95
N ALA A 73 9.23 10.17 7.88
CA ALA A 73 9.87 11.47 7.63
C ALA A 73 10.88 11.45 6.48
N HIS A 74 11.56 10.31 6.26
CA HIS A 74 12.55 10.14 5.20
C HIS A 74 11.99 9.55 3.91
N ASN A 75 10.79 8.98 3.94
CA ASN A 75 10.16 8.26 2.83
C ASN A 75 8.69 8.68 2.67
N THR A 76 8.43 9.99 2.79
CA THR A 76 7.07 10.54 2.80
C THR A 76 6.31 10.22 1.51
N ASP A 77 7.00 10.18 0.38
CA ASP A 77 6.44 9.83 -0.93
C ASP A 77 6.03 8.35 -0.98
N ALA A 78 6.90 7.43 -0.54
CA ALA A 78 6.59 6.01 -0.49
C ALA A 78 5.43 5.71 0.47
N PHE A 79 5.41 6.37 1.64
CA PHE A 79 4.31 6.27 2.61
C PHE A 79 2.99 6.78 2.02
N ALA A 80 3.00 7.98 1.42
CA ALA A 80 1.79 8.56 0.82
C ALA A 80 1.27 7.72 -0.34
N ARG A 81 2.15 7.16 -1.17
CA ARG A 81 1.76 6.23 -2.24
C ARG A 81 1.11 4.97 -1.70
N ALA A 82 1.71 4.34 -0.68
CA ALA A 82 1.14 3.14 -0.07
C ALA A 82 -0.24 3.42 0.52
N TRP A 83 -0.41 4.60 1.12
CA TRP A 83 -1.69 5.06 1.66
C TRP A 83 -2.75 5.30 0.59
N VAL A 84 -2.42 5.99 -0.51
CA VAL A 84 -3.40 6.36 -1.54
C VAL A 84 -3.77 5.19 -2.43
N LEU A 85 -2.84 4.26 -2.66
CA LEU A 85 -3.07 3.06 -3.47
C LEU A 85 -3.80 1.96 -2.70
N ASP A 86 -3.90 2.07 -1.38
CA ASP A 86 -4.37 1.01 -0.49
C ASP A 86 -3.61 -0.30 -0.69
N ALA A 87 -2.40 -0.24 -1.25
CA ALA A 87 -1.61 -1.39 -1.67
C ALA A 87 -0.11 -1.11 -1.65
N TRP A 88 0.68 -2.10 -1.22
CA TRP A 88 2.14 -2.02 -1.12
C TRP A 88 2.78 -3.40 -1.02
N CYS A 89 4.09 -3.46 -1.18
CA CYS A 89 4.91 -4.65 -0.95
C CYS A 89 5.67 -4.54 0.38
N VAL A 90 5.64 -5.59 1.19
CA VAL A 90 6.40 -5.66 2.45
C VAL A 90 7.85 -6.03 2.15
N GLU A 91 8.78 -5.15 2.50
CA GLU A 91 10.21 -5.28 2.18
C GLU A 91 10.80 -6.62 2.64
N GLU A 92 10.47 -7.05 3.85
CA GLU A 92 11.08 -8.21 4.49
C GLU A 92 10.54 -9.56 3.95
N THR A 93 9.34 -9.59 3.39
CA THR A 93 8.68 -10.84 2.97
C THR A 93 8.35 -10.89 1.48
N GLY A 94 8.37 -9.75 0.78
CA GLY A 94 7.84 -9.60 -0.57
C GLY A 94 6.31 -9.75 -0.65
N GLU A 95 5.61 -9.75 0.48
CA GLU A 95 4.16 -9.90 0.54
C GLU A 95 3.48 -8.64 -0.02
N ILE A 96 2.55 -8.82 -0.96
CA ILE A 96 1.69 -7.74 -1.44
C ILE A 96 0.49 -7.62 -0.50
N VAL A 97 0.39 -6.48 0.16
CA VAL A 97 -0.77 -6.13 0.98
C VAL A 97 -1.70 -5.25 0.15
N LYS A 98 -3.00 -5.54 0.23
CA LYS A 98 -4.09 -4.70 -0.29
C LYS A 98 -5.12 -4.53 0.82
N LEU A 99 -5.42 -3.29 1.20
CA LEU A 99 -6.52 -3.00 2.12
C LEU A 99 -7.80 -3.08 1.30
N GLU A 100 -8.59 -4.14 1.49
CA GLU A 100 -9.91 -4.20 0.87
C GLU A 100 -10.80 -3.15 1.54
N ALA A 101 -11.23 -2.16 0.77
CA ALA A 101 -12.23 -1.22 1.23
C ALA A 101 -13.52 -1.99 1.49
N GLU A 102 -13.86 -2.23 2.76
CA GLU A 102 -15.28 -2.32 3.13
C GLU A 102 -15.90 -0.95 2.80
N LYS A 103 -16.40 -0.83 1.56
CA LYS A 103 -17.24 0.29 1.12
C LYS A 103 -18.65 0.14 1.67
#